data_AF-A0A1U7VVM7-F1
#
_entry.id   AF-A0A1U7VVM7-F1
#
_cell.length_a   1.000
_cell.length_b   1.000
_cell.length_c   1.000
_cell.angle_alpha   90.00
_cell.angle_beta   90.00
_cell.angle_gamma   90.00
#
_symmetry.space_group_name_H-M   'P 1'
#
loop_
_entity.id
_entity.type
_entity.pdbx_description
1 polymer ?
#
loop_
_entity_poly.entity_id
_entity_poly.type
_entity_poly.pdbx_seq_one_letter_code
_entity_poly.pdbx_strand_id
1 'polypeptide(L)'
;MEIGLAVGGAFLSSALNVLFERLAPQGELLKMFQRQKHDFHLLEKLRRTLCGFRAVLSDAENKQASNPDVTQWLNELRDAVDSAENLMEKINYEVLRVKVEGQHQSHAEASNQQVSDLNLCLSDEFFLNIKEKLEGTTKTLEELEKQIGRLGLKDYLVSGKQETRVPSTSLVNDSDI
;
A
#
# COMPACT_ATOMS: atom_id res chain seq x y z
N MET A 1 -22.42 -1.34 -20.49
CA MET A 1 -22.36 -2.20 -19.29
C MET A 1 -21.11 -1.76 -18.54
N GLU A 2 -21.24 -0.78 -17.65
CA GLU A 2 -20.14 -0.11 -16.94
C GLU A 2 -20.16 -0.58 -15.48
N ILE A 3 -19.64 -1.79 -15.21
CA ILE A 3 -19.59 -2.36 -13.84
C ILE A 3 -18.14 -2.44 -13.32
N GLY A 4 -17.17 -1.86 -14.04
CA GLY A 4 -15.75 -1.88 -13.67
C GLY A 4 -15.27 -0.69 -12.83
N LEU A 5 -15.95 0.46 -12.92
CA LEU A 5 -15.45 1.72 -12.34
C LEU A 5 -15.57 1.80 -10.81
N ALA A 6 -16.61 1.22 -10.21
CA ALA A 6 -16.82 1.29 -8.76
C ALA A 6 -16.00 0.25 -7.97
N VAL A 7 -15.49 -0.81 -8.61
CA VAL A 7 -14.81 -1.92 -7.92
C VAL A 7 -13.33 -1.62 -7.68
N GLY A 8 -12.70 -0.81 -8.54
CA GLY A 8 -11.25 -0.51 -8.46
C GLY A 8 -10.85 0.24 -7.19
N GLY A 9 -11.69 1.16 -6.71
CA GLY A 9 -11.41 1.97 -5.53
C GLY A 9 -11.46 1.21 -4.20
N ALA A 10 -12.50 0.38 -4.03
CA ALA A 10 -12.64 -0.51 -2.88
C ALA A 10 -11.48 -1.52 -2.82
N PHE A 11 -11.06 -2.03 -4.00
CA PHE A 11 -9.91 -2.90 -4.12
C PHE A 11 -8.63 -2.20 -3.66
N LEU A 12 -8.25 -1.06 -4.26
CA LEU A 12 -7.04 -0.32 -3.89
C LEU A 12 -7.00 0.06 -2.41
N SER A 13 -8.13 0.53 -1.86
CA SER A 13 -8.24 0.85 -0.43
C SER A 13 -7.98 -0.37 0.45
N SER A 14 -8.54 -1.53 0.11
CA SER A 14 -8.33 -2.77 0.85
C SER A 14 -6.89 -3.28 0.73
N ALA A 15 -6.32 -3.30 -0.47
CA ALA A 15 -4.95 -3.74 -0.72
C ALA A 15 -3.94 -2.86 0.02
N LEU A 16 -4.13 -1.53 0.00
CA LEU A 16 -3.30 -0.61 0.77
C LEU A 16 -3.36 -0.91 2.28
N ASN A 17 -4.53 -1.22 2.84
CA ASN A 17 -4.65 -1.61 4.25
C ASN A 17 -3.88 -2.89 4.56
N VAL A 18 -3.99 -3.93 3.72
CA VAL A 18 -3.24 -5.18 3.87
C VAL A 18 -1.73 -4.91 3.82
N LEU A 19 -1.28 -4.08 2.88
CA LEU A 19 0.13 -3.68 2.79
C LEU A 19 0.58 -2.92 4.03
N PHE A 20 -0.23 -2.02 4.60
CA PHE A 20 0.11 -1.32 5.84
C PHE A 20 0.22 -2.24 7.05
N GLU A 21 -0.68 -3.23 7.17
CA GLU A 21 -0.62 -4.24 8.23
C GLU A 21 0.65 -5.09 8.12
N ARG A 22 1.01 -5.51 6.90
CA ARG A 22 2.21 -6.32 6.63
C ARG A 22 3.51 -5.51 6.79
N LEU A 23 3.50 -4.22 6.43
CA LEU A 23 4.61 -3.27 6.61
C LEU A 23 4.64 -2.63 8.01
N ALA A 24 3.78 -3.07 8.93
CA ALA A 24 3.76 -2.52 10.27
C ALA A 24 5.10 -2.80 10.99
N PRO A 25 5.59 -1.89 11.86
CA PRO A 25 6.83 -2.08 12.61
C PRO A 25 6.88 -3.37 13.44
N GLN A 26 5.72 -3.89 13.81
CA GLN A 26 5.55 -5.14 14.55
C GLN A 26 5.40 -6.39 13.67
N GLY A 27 5.25 -6.22 12.35
CA GLY A 27 5.01 -7.29 11.39
C GLY A 27 6.22 -8.23 11.24
N GLU A 28 5.94 -9.50 10.98
CA GLU A 28 6.98 -10.54 10.82
C GLU A 28 7.93 -10.23 9.65
N LEU A 29 7.38 -9.70 8.55
CA LEU A 29 8.13 -9.30 7.36
C LEU A 29 9.18 -8.25 7.69
N LEU A 30 8.80 -7.22 8.43
CA LEU A 30 9.70 -6.13 8.81
C LEU A 30 10.77 -6.60 9.78
N LYS A 31 10.47 -7.54 10.69
CA LYS A 31 11.49 -8.17 11.58
C LYS A 31 12.53 -8.96 10.81
N MET A 32 12.14 -9.62 9.71
CA MET A 32 13.08 -10.35 8.85
C MET A 32 14.02 -9.38 8.13
N PHE A 33 13.46 -8.32 7.55
CA PHE A 33 14.22 -7.30 6.84
C PHE A 33 15.08 -6.45 7.80
N GLN A 34 14.71 -6.28 9.07
CA GLN A 34 15.55 -5.61 10.07
C GLN A 34 16.89 -6.33 10.30
N ARG A 35 16.95 -7.66 10.16
CA ARG A 35 18.21 -8.41 10.27
C ARG A 35 19.18 -8.04 9.14
N GLN A 36 18.65 -7.58 8.01
CA GLN A 36 19.40 -7.10 6.85
C GLN A 36 19.32 -5.57 6.80
N LYS A 37 20.26 -4.86 7.44
CA LYS A 37 20.22 -3.38 7.64
C LYS A 37 19.87 -2.54 6.40
N HIS A 38 20.17 -3.01 5.19
CA HIS A 38 19.87 -2.31 3.94
C HIS A 38 18.40 -2.43 3.49
N ASP A 39 17.67 -3.44 3.95
CA ASP A 39 16.35 -3.76 3.42
C ASP A 39 15.22 -3.11 4.25
N PHE A 40 15.52 -2.71 5.49
CA PHE A 40 14.60 -1.95 6.33
C PHE A 40 14.23 -0.58 5.72
N HIS A 41 15.21 0.13 5.14
CA HIS A 41 14.96 1.44 4.54
C HIS A 41 14.04 1.34 3.31
N LEU A 42 14.16 0.27 2.53
CA LEU A 42 13.31 0.02 1.36
C LEU A 42 11.84 -0.17 1.76
N LEU A 43 11.58 -0.98 2.80
CA LEU A 43 10.22 -1.19 3.30
C LEU A 43 9.61 0.07 3.91
N GLU A 44 10.41 0.84 4.65
CA GLU A 44 9.95 2.11 5.22
C GLU A 44 9.60 3.11 4.12
N LYS A 45 10.44 3.18 3.08
CA LYS A 45 10.22 4.01 1.90
C LYS A 45 8.94 3.61 1.16
N LEU A 46 8.76 2.33 0.87
CA LEU A 46 7.52 1.79 0.30
C LEU A 46 6.30 2.20 1.13
N ARG A 47 6.36 2.02 2.46
CA ARG A 47 5.26 2.40 3.36
C ARG A 47 4.91 3.89 3.25
N ARG A 48 5.91 4.77 3.20
CA ARG A 48 5.70 6.22 3.08
C ARG A 48 5.03 6.60 1.77
N THR A 49 5.49 6.04 0.65
CA THR A 49 4.91 6.28 -0.67
C THR A 49 3.46 5.79 -0.74
N LEU A 50 3.16 4.60 -0.19
CA LEU A 50 1.78 4.09 -0.11
C LEU A 50 0.86 5.00 0.74
N CYS A 51 1.37 5.65 1.77
CA CYS A 51 0.59 6.63 2.56
C CYS A 51 0.15 7.82 1.71
N GLY A 52 1.00 8.33 0.82
CA GLY A 52 0.66 9.43 -0.09
C GLY A 52 -0.53 9.07 -0.99
N PHE A 53 -0.56 7.85 -1.52
CA PHE A 53 -1.66 7.40 -2.37
C PHE A 53 -2.99 7.29 -1.63
N ARG A 54 -2.98 6.80 -0.38
CA ARG A 54 -4.21 6.69 0.42
C ARG A 54 -4.94 8.03 0.54
N ALA A 55 -4.20 9.13 0.58
CA ALA A 55 -4.73 10.45 0.81
C ALA A 55 -5.34 11.10 -0.46
N VAL A 56 -4.86 10.69 -1.64
CA VAL A 56 -5.36 11.14 -2.95
C VAL A 56 -6.32 10.18 -3.64
N LEU A 57 -6.44 8.94 -3.14
CA LEU A 57 -7.21 7.88 -3.80
C LEU A 57 -8.68 8.26 -4.05
N SER A 58 -9.33 8.87 -3.04
CA SER A 58 -10.72 9.33 -3.17
C SER A 58 -10.89 10.43 -4.23
N ASP A 59 -9.89 11.32 -4.40
CA ASP A 59 -9.93 12.32 -5.46
C ASP A 59 -9.73 11.73 -6.85
N ALA A 60 -8.80 10.77 -6.95
CA ALA A 60 -8.53 10.06 -8.18
C ALA A 60 -9.77 9.29 -8.65
N GLU A 61 -10.47 8.60 -7.76
CA GLU A 61 -11.73 7.91 -8.07
C GLU A 61 -12.80 8.86 -8.61
N ASN A 62 -13.00 10.01 -7.95
CA ASN A 62 -13.97 11.02 -8.39
C ASN A 62 -13.64 11.59 -9.78
N LYS A 63 -12.35 11.70 -10.11
CA LYS A 63 -11.87 12.26 -11.38
C LYS A 63 -11.71 11.20 -12.47
N GLN A 64 -11.65 9.92 -12.14
CA GLN A 64 -11.42 8.82 -13.08
C GLN A 64 -12.37 8.87 -14.28
N ALA A 65 -13.67 9.09 -14.05
CA ALA A 65 -14.68 9.12 -15.11
C ALA A 65 -14.55 10.33 -16.06
N SER A 66 -13.90 11.41 -15.63
CA SER A 66 -13.77 12.66 -16.40
C SER A 66 -12.36 12.94 -16.92
N ASN A 67 -11.36 12.22 -16.41
CA ASN A 67 -9.96 12.39 -16.78
C ASN A 67 -9.32 11.04 -17.14
N PRO A 68 -9.08 10.77 -18.44
CA PRO A 68 -8.40 9.56 -18.91
C PRO A 68 -6.98 9.39 -18.33
N ASP A 69 -6.24 10.47 -18.08
CA ASP A 69 -4.90 10.40 -17.52
C ASP A 69 -4.94 9.90 -16.06
N VAL A 70 -5.97 10.28 -15.30
CA VAL A 70 -6.22 9.75 -13.95
C VAL A 70 -6.62 8.27 -14.00
N THR A 71 -7.38 7.86 -15.02
CA THR A 71 -7.72 6.44 -15.23
C THR A 71 -6.46 5.61 -15.50
N GLN A 72 -5.58 6.08 -16.38
CA GLN A 72 -4.31 5.40 -16.65
C GLN A 72 -3.46 5.31 -15.39
N TRP A 73 -3.31 6.43 -14.66
CA TRP A 73 -2.55 6.47 -13.41
C TRP A 73 -3.10 5.51 -12.35
N LEU A 74 -4.42 5.39 -12.21
CA LEU A 74 -5.04 4.41 -11.29
C LEU A 74 -4.78 2.96 -11.69
N ASN A 75 -4.77 2.65 -12.99
CA ASN A 75 -4.44 1.31 -13.48
C ASN A 75 -2.97 0.97 -13.18
N GLU A 76 -2.05 1.89 -13.43
CA GLU A 76 -0.62 1.70 -13.10
C GLU A 76 -0.40 1.56 -11.58
N LEU A 77 -1.12 2.35 -10.77
CA LEU A 77 -1.10 2.21 -9.32
C LEU A 77 -1.59 0.84 -8.87
N ARG A 78 -2.66 0.33 -9.47
CA ARG A 78 -3.18 -1.01 -9.20
C ARG A 78 -2.15 -2.09 -9.51
N ASP A 79 -1.54 -2.06 -10.68
CA ASP A 79 -0.53 -3.06 -11.07
C ASP A 79 0.67 -3.05 -10.12
N ALA A 80 1.09 -1.87 -9.66
CA ALA A 80 2.18 -1.71 -8.70
C ALA A 80 1.80 -2.21 -7.29
N VAL A 81 0.57 -1.94 -6.83
CA VAL A 81 0.05 -2.44 -5.55
C VAL A 81 -0.11 -3.96 -5.57
N ASP A 82 -0.65 -4.53 -6.65
CA ASP A 82 -0.79 -5.99 -6.85
C ASP A 82 0.59 -6.66 -6.84
N SER A 83 1.58 -6.03 -7.48
CA SER A 83 2.96 -6.51 -7.49
C SER A 83 3.57 -6.51 -6.08
N ALA A 84 3.37 -5.44 -5.31
CA ALA A 84 3.84 -5.36 -3.93
C ALA A 84 3.18 -6.42 -3.04
N GLU A 85 1.86 -6.60 -3.16
CA GLU A 85 1.11 -7.59 -2.39
C GLU A 85 1.62 -9.02 -2.68
N ASN A 86 1.73 -9.38 -3.96
CA ASN A 86 2.25 -10.68 -4.40
C ASN A 86 3.67 -10.96 -3.88
N LEU A 87 4.55 -9.94 -3.86
CA LEU A 87 5.90 -10.10 -3.29
C LEU A 87 5.83 -10.37 -1.79
N MET A 88 4.97 -9.67 -1.04
CA MET A 88 4.80 -9.91 0.39
C MET A 88 4.22 -11.30 0.67
N GLU A 89 3.29 -11.78 -0.16
CA GLU A 89 2.73 -13.13 -0.02
C GLU A 89 3.76 -14.21 -0.26
N LYS A 90 4.64 -14.03 -1.26
CA LYS A 90 5.76 -14.94 -1.50
C LYS A 90 6.68 -15.03 -0.30
N ILE A 91 7.04 -13.88 0.29
CA ILE A 91 7.86 -13.87 1.51
C ILE A 91 7.13 -14.63 2.63
N ASN A 92 5.86 -14.33 2.87
CA ASN A 92 5.08 -14.98 3.93
C ASN A 92 4.96 -16.50 3.73
N TYR A 93 4.72 -16.95 2.49
CA TYR A 93 4.68 -18.37 2.16
C TYR A 93 6.00 -19.07 2.47
N GLU A 94 7.12 -18.47 2.08
CA GLU A 94 8.46 -19.05 2.25
C GLU A 94 8.85 -19.12 3.73
N VAL A 95 8.47 -18.10 4.50
CA VAL A 95 8.61 -18.09 5.97
C VAL A 95 7.86 -19.24 6.60
N LEU A 96 6.59 -19.41 6.23
CA LEU A 96 5.76 -20.49 6.75
C LEU A 96 6.31 -21.85 6.32
N ARG A 97 6.78 -22.00 5.08
CA ARG A 97 7.38 -23.24 4.59
C ARG A 97 8.59 -23.64 5.42
N VAL A 98 9.56 -22.72 5.59
CA VAL A 98 10.77 -23.01 6.39
C VAL A 98 10.43 -23.30 7.85
N LYS A 99 9.44 -22.61 8.42
CA LYS A 99 8.97 -22.89 9.78
C LYS A 99 8.39 -24.30 9.91
N VAL A 100 7.57 -24.73 8.96
CA VAL A 100 6.98 -26.07 8.93
C VAL A 100 8.08 -27.11 8.73
N GLU A 101 8.93 -26.96 7.72
CA GLU A 101 10.03 -27.90 7.42
C GLU A 101 11.00 -28.05 8.60
N GLY A 102 11.38 -26.95 9.26
CA GLY A 102 12.23 -26.98 10.45
C GLY A 102 11.57 -27.64 11.67
N GLN A 103 10.24 -27.52 11.80
CA GLN A 103 9.49 -28.24 12.83
C GLN A 103 9.49 -29.76 12.57
N HIS A 104 9.36 -30.20 11.31
CA HIS A 104 9.42 -31.62 10.95
C HIS A 104 10.80 -32.25 11.22
N GLN A 105 11.90 -31.50 11.05
CA GLN A 105 13.24 -31.97 11.42
C GLN A 105 13.44 -32.06 12.94
N SER A 106 12.89 -31.11 13.72
CA SER A 106 12.98 -31.15 15.19
C SER A 106 12.21 -32.31 15.84
N HIS A 107 11.18 -32.84 15.19
CA HIS A 107 10.42 -33.98 15.71
C HIS A 107 11.13 -35.34 15.55
N ALA A 108 12.17 -35.44 14.73
CA ALA A 108 13.00 -36.64 14.61
C ALA A 108 14.08 -36.72 15.72
N GLU A 109 14.41 -35.60 16.36
CA GLU A 109 15.46 -35.51 17.38
C GLU A 109 14.86 -35.02 18.70
N ALA A 110 14.33 -35.96 19.49
CA ALA A 110 13.92 -35.71 20.87
C ALA A 110 15.14 -35.39 21.75
N SER A 111 15.59 -34.13 21.81
CA SER A 111 16.38 -33.61 22.95
C SER A 111 16.51 -32.08 22.95
N ASN A 112 15.83 -31.45 23.92
CA ASN A 112 16.33 -30.32 24.72
C ASN A 112 17.16 -29.19 24.07
N GLN A 113 16.65 -28.51 23.05
CA GLN A 113 17.05 -27.11 22.82
C GLN A 113 15.82 -26.23 22.58
N GLN A 114 15.78 -25.15 23.34
CA GLN A 114 14.73 -24.14 23.33
C GLN A 114 14.49 -23.64 21.90
N VAL A 115 13.21 -23.50 21.56
CA VAL A 115 12.70 -22.86 20.33
C VAL A 115 13.03 -21.37 20.41
N SER A 116 14.29 -21.04 20.21
CA SER A 116 14.80 -19.68 20.17
C SER A 116 15.71 -19.64 18.96
N ASP A 117 15.37 -18.73 18.05
CA ASP A 117 15.98 -18.54 16.75
C ASP A 117 15.53 -19.56 15.71
N LEU A 118 14.27 -19.42 15.29
CA LEU A 118 13.94 -19.56 13.87
C LEU A 118 14.79 -18.52 13.10
N ASN A 119 16.06 -18.85 12.91
CA ASN A 119 16.90 -18.24 11.90
C ASN A 119 16.36 -18.80 10.59
N LEU A 120 15.28 -18.19 10.09
CA LEU A 120 14.66 -18.49 8.80
C LEU A 120 15.73 -18.22 7.75
N CYS A 121 16.59 -19.20 7.50
CA CYS A 121 17.62 -19.13 6.49
C CYS A 121 16.93 -19.35 5.15
N LEU A 122 16.22 -18.34 4.65
CA LEU A 122 15.87 -18.33 3.23
C LEU A 122 17.18 -18.13 2.46
N SER A 123 17.33 -18.79 1.32
CA SER A 123 18.52 -18.66 0.48
C SER A 123 18.76 -17.18 0.12
N ASP A 124 20.03 -16.77 0.13
CA ASP A 124 20.43 -15.41 -0.26
C ASP A 124 19.90 -15.05 -1.66
N GLU A 125 19.87 -16.00 -2.59
CA GLU A 125 19.32 -15.84 -3.93
C GLU A 125 17.82 -15.49 -3.93
N PHE A 126 17.03 -16.15 -3.07
CA PHE A 126 15.60 -15.87 -2.95
C PHE A 126 15.37 -14.44 -2.47
N PHE A 127 16.07 -14.05 -1.40
CA PHE A 127 16.01 -12.70 -0.86
C PHE A 127 16.46 -11.65 -1.88
N LEU A 128 17.54 -11.91 -2.60
CA LEU A 128 18.07 -11.00 -3.62
C LEU A 128 17.05 -10.74 -4.73
N ASN A 129 16.40 -11.80 -5.25
CA ASN A 129 15.38 -11.68 -6.28
C ASN A 129 14.11 -10.94 -5.77
N ILE A 130 13.69 -11.21 -4.53
CA ILE A 130 12.55 -10.49 -3.93
C ILE A 130 12.90 -9.00 -3.75
N LYS A 131 14.10 -8.71 -3.27
CA LYS A 131 14.59 -7.35 -3.08
C LYS A 131 14.64 -6.58 -4.38
N GLU A 132 15.23 -7.13 -5.43
CA GLU A 132 15.31 -6.49 -6.75
C GLU A 132 13.91 -6.13 -7.28
N LYS A 133 12.95 -7.05 -7.16
CA LYS A 133 11.56 -6.81 -7.57
C LYS A 133 10.89 -5.74 -6.71
N LEU A 134 11.10 -5.78 -5.40
CA LEU A 134 10.54 -4.80 -4.46
C LEU A 134 11.12 -3.39 -4.69
N GLU A 135 12.41 -3.28 -5.02
CA GLU A 135 13.03 -2.03 -5.45
C GLU A 135 12.41 -1.51 -6.74
N GLY A 136 12.18 -2.38 -7.72
CA GLY A 136 11.48 -2.04 -8.96
C GLY A 136 10.08 -1.48 -8.69
N THR A 137 9.26 -2.22 -7.93
CA THR A 137 7.90 -1.79 -7.55
C THR A 137 7.91 -0.47 -6.78
N THR A 138 8.86 -0.29 -5.84
CA THR A 138 8.98 0.95 -5.07
C THR A 138 9.31 2.13 -5.98
N LYS A 139 10.21 1.96 -6.96
CA LYS A 139 10.54 3.02 -7.94
C LYS A 139 9.32 3.41 -8.79
N THR A 140 8.56 2.44 -9.28
CA THR A 140 7.31 2.70 -10.03
C THR A 140 6.32 3.50 -9.19
N LEU A 141 6.15 3.13 -7.91
CA LEU A 141 5.30 3.89 -6.98
C LEU A 141 5.83 5.33 -6.78
N GLU A 142 7.14 5.55 -6.61
CA GLU A 142 7.67 6.93 -6.53
C GLU A 142 7.42 7.76 -7.79
N GLU A 143 7.47 7.14 -8.97
CA GLU A 143 7.19 7.80 -10.23
C GLU A 143 5.71 8.21 -10.32
N LEU A 144 4.81 7.35 -9.87
CA LEU A 144 3.38 7.64 -9.75
C LEU A 144 3.11 8.74 -8.73
N GLU A 145 3.81 8.75 -7.59
CA GLU A 145 3.68 9.79 -6.56
C GLU A 145 4.06 11.17 -7.13
N LYS A 146 5.12 11.25 -7.94
CA LYS A 146 5.52 12.49 -8.63
C LYS A 146 4.49 12.99 -9.65
N GLN A 147 3.60 12.12 -10.15
CA GLN A 147 2.54 12.49 -11.10
C GLN A 147 1.33 13.14 -10.41
N ILE A 148 1.12 12.89 -9.12
CA ILE A 148 -0.02 13.40 -8.34
C ILE A 148 -0.25 14.90 -8.55
N GLY A 149 0.83 15.70 -8.42
CA GLY A 149 0.75 17.15 -8.58
C GLY A 149 0.42 17.59 -10.01
N ARG A 150 0.87 16.84 -11.03
CA ARG A 150 0.57 17.13 -12.44
C ARG A 150 -0.88 16.78 -12.81
N LEU A 151 -1.43 15.74 -12.18
CA LEU A 151 -2.81 15.32 -12.34
C LEU A 151 -3.80 16.19 -11.54
N GLY A 152 -3.29 17.12 -10.72
CA GLY A 152 -4.10 18.00 -9.89
C GLY A 152 -4.90 17.23 -8.83
N LEU A 153 -4.39 16.07 -8.39
CA LEU A 153 -5.00 15.25 -7.35
C LEU A 153 -4.83 15.93 -5.98
N LYS A 154 -5.89 15.96 -5.19
CA LYS A 154 -5.94 16.66 -3.90
C LYS A 154 -6.02 15.69 -2.72
N ASP A 155 -5.25 15.99 -1.68
CA ASP A 155 -5.37 15.35 -0.37
C ASP A 155 -6.61 15.87 0.36
N TYR A 156 -7.62 15.02 0.52
CA TYR A 156 -8.80 15.39 1.30
C TYR A 156 -8.57 15.32 2.82
N LEU A 157 -7.43 14.78 3.28
CA LEU A 157 -7.09 14.71 4.70
C LEU A 157 -6.83 16.10 5.34
N VAL A 158 -6.63 17.14 4.54
CA VAL A 158 -6.38 18.53 5.02
C VAL A 158 -7.60 19.44 4.86
N SER A 159 -8.67 19.01 4.19
CA SER A 159 -9.86 19.86 3.99
C SER A 159 -10.81 19.83 5.19
N GLY A 160 -10.31 20.33 6.32
CA GLY A 160 -11.18 20.84 7.39
C GLY A 160 -11.98 22.02 6.86
N LYS A 161 -13.21 21.74 6.41
CA LYS A 161 -14.37 22.63 6.34
C LYS A 161 -14.06 24.13 6.19
N GLN A 162 -14.18 24.65 4.97
CA GLN A 162 -14.90 25.90 4.76
C GLN A 162 -15.74 25.79 3.48
N GLU A 163 -16.88 25.10 3.56
CA GLU A 163 -18.03 25.52 2.79
C GLU A 163 -18.51 26.84 3.39
N THR A 164 -18.04 27.96 2.86
CA THR A 164 -18.73 29.24 3.05
C THR A 164 -20.07 29.16 2.34
N ARG A 165 -21.07 28.63 3.04
CA ARG A 165 -22.48 28.77 2.66
C ARG A 165 -22.82 30.25 2.68
N VAL A 166 -22.95 30.84 1.49
CA VAL A 166 -23.44 32.22 1.34
C VAL A 166 -24.89 32.25 1.86
N PRO A 167 -25.24 33.09 2.85
CA PRO A 167 -26.62 33.27 3.24
C PRO A 167 -27.34 34.02 2.12
N SER A 168 -28.31 33.39 1.47
CA SER A 168 -29.24 34.08 0.58
C SER A 168 -30.17 34.94 1.44
N THR A 169 -29.92 36.24 1.51
CA THR A 169 -30.90 37.19 2.04
C THR A 169 -31.87 37.56 0.91
N SER A 170 -33.04 36.94 0.95
CA SER A 170 -34.22 37.30 0.16
C SER A 170 -34.60 38.76 0.48
N LEU A 171 -34.54 39.63 -0.53
CA LEU A 171 -35.14 40.97 -0.51
C LEU A 171 -36.63 40.83 -0.80
N VAL A 172 -37.48 41.10 0.18
CA VAL A 172 -38.90 41.36 -0.07
C VAL A 172 -39.12 42.84 0.17
N ASN A 173 -39.25 43.55 -0.95
CA ASN A 173 -39.71 44.93 -1.00
C ASN A 173 -41.24 44.89 -1.00
N ASP A 174 -41.86 45.28 0.11
CA ASP A 174 -43.27 45.66 0.10
C ASP A 174 -43.36 47.16 0.43
N SER A 175 -43.51 47.92 -0.65
CA SER A 175 -44.13 49.25 -0.62
C SER A 175 -45.64 49.09 -0.43
N ASP A 176 -46.26 50.17 0.08
CA ASP A 176 -47.69 50.45 0.20
C ASP A 176 -48.42 49.95 1.45
N ILE A 177 -48.58 50.83 2.46
CA ILE A 177 -49.73 51.75 2.64
C ILE A 177 -49.37 52.82 3.68
#